data_AF-D1J7M0-F1
#
_entry.id   AF-D1J7M0-F1
#
_cell.length_a   1.000
_cell.length_b   1.000
_cell.length_c   1.000
_cell.angle_alpha   90.00
_cell.angle_beta   90.00
_cell.angle_gamma   90.00
#
_symmetry.space_group_name_H-M   'P 1'
#
loop_
_entity.id
_entity.type
_entity.pdbx_description
1 polymer ?
#
loop_
_entity_poly.entity_id
_entity_poly.type
_entity_poly.pdbx_seq_one_letter_code
_entity_poly.pdbx_strand_id
1 'polypeptide(L)'
;MAEEFGFLKSASQYYNKYEDLEEYCLIANKNESDFTDLKNQIVSNKTLAKKINKLGFAKYLVLGDNDKRNNVANQDSVKADLFEAIIGAIAIDSGWDIKRLKNIIIKMLDIEHFFKDVDCREKRPDKFKLENAINTLKELAERGECSMPIYQISEKPIIDNNGKQWWHCRCNVNFRNLQWMGLWTKYTEGYGTSKKLAKKMAAYIVLCDHYGLPNEYKN
;
A
#
# COMPACT_ATOMS: atom_id res chain seq x y z
N MET A 1 -10.61 -1.06 -1.32
CA MET A 1 -9.92 -0.45 -2.48
C MET A 1 -9.15 0.82 -2.12
N ALA A 2 -9.71 1.79 -1.38
CA ALA A 2 -8.87 2.86 -0.81
C ALA A 2 -8.21 2.48 0.52
N GLU A 3 -8.79 1.52 1.26
CA GLU A 3 -8.30 1.04 2.57
C GLU A 3 -6.91 0.37 2.48
N GLU A 4 -6.52 0.00 1.26
CA GLU A 4 -5.18 -0.52 0.94
C GLU A 4 -4.11 0.57 0.98
N PHE A 5 -4.52 1.82 0.73
CA PHE A 5 -3.60 2.95 0.66
C PHE A 5 -3.69 3.82 1.91
N GLY A 6 -4.56 3.50 2.89
CA GLY A 6 -4.85 4.40 4.01
C GLY A 6 -5.94 3.93 4.98
N PHE A 7 -6.04 4.58 6.13
CA PHE A 7 -7.07 4.42 7.14
C PHE A 7 -7.71 5.78 7.47
N LEU A 8 -8.98 5.80 7.87
CA LEU A 8 -9.59 7.00 8.45
C LEU A 8 -8.90 7.30 9.78
N LYS A 9 -8.58 8.57 10.06
CA LYS A 9 -7.95 8.98 11.33
C LYS A 9 -8.73 8.46 12.52
N SER A 10 -10.06 8.39 12.42
CA SER A 10 -10.95 7.79 13.43
C SER A 10 -10.69 6.30 13.75
N ALA A 11 -10.02 5.57 12.86
CA ALA A 11 -9.54 4.21 13.10
C ALA A 11 -8.17 4.16 13.80
N SER A 12 -7.50 5.30 13.99
CA SER A 12 -6.26 5.43 14.76
C SER A 12 -6.55 5.43 16.26
N GLN A 13 -5.69 4.76 17.03
CA GLN A 13 -5.70 4.82 18.50
C GLN A 13 -5.40 6.22 19.06
N TYR A 14 -4.91 7.14 18.22
CA TYR A 14 -4.57 8.52 18.58
C TYR A 14 -5.66 9.54 18.19
N TYR A 15 -6.80 9.09 17.67
CA TYR A 15 -7.88 9.98 17.25
C TYR A 15 -8.61 10.60 18.44
N ASN A 16 -8.71 11.92 18.45
CA ASN A 16 -9.52 12.68 19.39
C ASN A 16 -10.70 13.33 18.67
N LYS A 17 -11.92 12.83 18.90
CA LYS A 17 -13.16 13.35 18.29
C LYS A 17 -13.40 14.86 18.52
N TYR A 18 -12.79 15.46 19.54
CA TYR A 18 -12.96 16.87 19.88
C TYR A 18 -11.90 17.78 19.25
N GLU A 19 -10.78 17.23 18.79
CA GLU A 19 -9.63 17.97 18.24
C GLU A 19 -9.34 17.60 16.78
N ASP A 20 -9.74 16.41 16.35
CA ASP A 20 -9.42 15.85 15.03
C ASP A 20 -10.64 15.79 14.10
N LEU A 21 -10.44 16.30 12.88
CA LEU A 21 -11.37 16.08 11.77
C LEU A 21 -11.30 14.64 11.26
N GLU A 22 -12.40 14.17 10.67
CA GLU A 22 -12.45 12.88 9.99
C GLU A 22 -11.63 12.94 8.68
N GLU A 23 -10.33 12.68 8.80
CA GLU A 23 -9.38 12.72 7.71
C GLU A 23 -8.99 11.31 7.24
N TYR A 24 -8.68 11.17 5.95
CA TYR A 24 -8.19 9.92 5.38
C TYR A 24 -6.65 9.90 5.40
N CYS A 25 -6.05 9.11 6.28
CA CYS A 25 -4.60 8.97 6.43
C CYS A 25 -4.08 7.90 5.46
N LEU A 26 -3.07 8.18 4.65
CA LEU A 26 -2.50 7.17 3.75
C LEU A 26 -1.41 6.33 4.48
N ILE A 27 -1.36 5.03 4.22
CA ILE A 27 -0.28 4.14 4.67
C ILE A 27 0.85 4.30 3.64
N ALA A 28 1.77 5.23 3.87
CA ALA A 28 3.01 5.30 3.11
C ALA A 28 4.22 5.40 4.05
N ASN A 29 5.30 4.79 3.62
CA ASN A 29 6.51 4.54 4.39
C ASN A 29 7.48 5.75 4.38
N LYS A 30 6.91 6.95 4.29
CA LYS A 30 7.60 8.23 4.08
C LYS A 30 7.25 9.22 5.20
N ASN A 31 8.07 10.26 5.38
CA ASN A 31 7.87 11.23 6.45
C ASN A 31 6.60 12.07 6.18
N GLU A 32 5.96 12.63 7.21
CA GLU A 32 4.73 13.45 7.10
C GLU A 32 4.81 14.53 6.00
N SER A 33 5.98 15.13 5.81
CA SER A 33 6.28 16.11 4.74
C SER A 33 6.03 15.56 3.33
N ASP A 34 6.39 14.30 3.07
CA ASP A 34 6.25 13.67 1.75
C ASP A 34 4.77 13.46 1.37
N PHE A 35 3.87 13.34 2.36
CA PHE A 35 2.43 13.22 2.13
C PHE A 35 1.80 14.55 1.75
N THR A 36 2.28 15.63 2.33
CA THR A 36 1.85 16.98 1.95
C THR A 36 2.23 17.25 0.50
N ASP A 37 3.43 16.86 0.10
CA ASP A 37 3.90 17.00 -1.28
C ASP A 37 3.12 16.10 -2.25
N LEU A 38 2.84 14.84 -1.88
CA LEU A 38 2.04 13.94 -2.69
C LEU A 38 0.59 14.44 -2.86
N LYS A 39 -0.03 14.91 -1.76
CA LYS A 39 -1.35 15.52 -1.78
C LYS A 39 -1.36 16.71 -2.74
N ASN A 40 -0.42 17.64 -2.56
CA ASN A 40 -0.29 18.83 -3.40
C ASN A 40 -0.09 18.45 -4.88
N GLN A 41 0.67 17.41 -5.16
CA GLN A 41 0.85 16.90 -6.52
C GLN A 41 -0.46 16.39 -7.12
N ILE A 42 -1.22 15.58 -6.38
CA ILE A 42 -2.49 14.99 -6.83
C ILE A 42 -3.54 16.08 -7.09
N VAL A 43 -3.70 17.04 -6.17
CA VAL A 43 -4.74 18.08 -6.25
C VAL A 43 -4.30 19.34 -7.00
N SER A 44 -3.07 19.39 -7.51
CA SER A 44 -2.60 20.57 -8.25
C SER A 44 -3.40 20.81 -9.54
N ASN A 45 -3.62 22.09 -9.88
CA ASN A 45 -4.30 22.49 -11.12
C ASN A 45 -3.71 21.80 -12.36
N LYS A 46 -2.38 21.67 -12.42
CA LYS A 46 -1.68 20.99 -13.50
C LYS A 46 -2.08 19.52 -13.63
N THR A 47 -2.23 18.83 -12.51
CA THR A 47 -2.68 17.42 -12.50
C THR A 47 -4.13 17.30 -12.90
N LEU A 48 -5.03 18.09 -12.31
CA LEU A 48 -6.45 18.06 -12.61
C LEU A 48 -6.72 18.40 -14.08
N ALA A 49 -6.06 19.44 -14.60
CA ALA A 49 -6.14 19.83 -16.00
C ALA A 49 -5.72 18.71 -16.96
N LYS A 50 -4.62 18.00 -16.65
CA LYS A 50 -4.18 16.84 -17.42
C LYS A 50 -5.24 15.73 -17.44
N LYS A 51 -5.91 15.47 -16.32
CA LYS A 51 -6.98 14.46 -16.25
C LYS A 51 -8.18 14.86 -17.08
N ILE A 52 -8.60 16.13 -17.04
CA ILE A 52 -9.66 16.66 -17.90
C ILE A 52 -9.32 16.55 -19.39
N ASN A 53 -8.07 16.82 -19.77
CA ASN A 53 -7.61 16.62 -21.15
C ASN A 53 -7.64 15.13 -21.53
N LYS A 54 -7.16 14.22 -20.65
CA LYS A 54 -7.16 12.76 -20.89
C LYS A 54 -8.56 12.19 -21.04
N LEU A 55 -9.52 12.68 -20.24
CA LEU A 55 -10.94 12.31 -20.33
C LEU A 55 -11.63 12.96 -21.55
N GLY A 56 -10.99 13.95 -22.19
CA GLY A 56 -11.55 14.68 -23.31
C GLY A 56 -12.70 15.60 -22.90
N PHE A 57 -12.79 16.02 -21.63
CA PHE A 57 -13.89 16.84 -21.14
C PHE A 57 -13.73 18.33 -21.42
N ALA A 58 -12.50 18.79 -21.67
CA ALA A 58 -12.22 20.20 -21.99
C ALA A 58 -13.06 20.74 -23.17
N LYS A 59 -13.41 19.87 -24.14
CA LYS A 59 -14.22 20.25 -25.31
C LYS A 59 -15.69 20.59 -25.00
N TYR A 60 -16.17 20.23 -23.81
CA TYR A 60 -17.54 20.53 -23.37
C TYR A 60 -17.63 21.82 -22.57
N LEU A 61 -16.51 22.52 -22.36
CA LEU A 61 -16.49 23.79 -21.66
C LEU A 61 -17.22 24.85 -22.49
N VAL A 62 -18.28 25.42 -21.92
CA VAL A 62 -19.00 26.54 -22.54
C VAL A 62 -18.35 27.84 -22.08
N LEU A 63 -17.88 28.63 -23.04
CA LEU A 63 -17.14 29.86 -22.80
C LEU A 63 -17.82 31.06 -23.47
N GLY A 64 -17.71 32.23 -22.83
CA GLY A 64 -18.09 33.50 -23.46
C GLY A 64 -17.18 33.85 -24.63
N ASP A 65 -17.64 34.73 -25.52
CA ASP A 65 -16.90 35.04 -26.75
C ASP A 65 -15.55 35.74 -26.49
N ASN A 66 -15.44 36.51 -25.40
CA ASN A 66 -14.16 37.07 -24.95
C ASN A 66 -13.19 35.97 -24.47
N ASP A 67 -13.68 34.97 -23.75
CA ASP A 67 -12.86 33.87 -23.21
C ASP A 67 -12.38 32.92 -24.30
N LYS A 68 -13.20 32.71 -25.34
CA LYS A 68 -12.80 32.00 -26.56
C LYS A 68 -11.66 32.73 -27.27
N ARG A 69 -11.76 34.05 -27.45
CA ARG A 69 -10.71 34.88 -28.08
C ARG A 69 -9.40 34.82 -27.30
N ASN A 70 -9.49 34.77 -25.96
CA ASN A 70 -8.34 34.67 -25.07
C ASN A 70 -7.83 33.23 -24.85
N ASN A 71 -8.40 32.23 -25.53
CA ASN A 71 -8.06 30.80 -25.39
C ASN A 71 -8.06 30.31 -23.93
N VAL A 72 -9.00 30.83 -23.12
CA VAL A 72 -9.10 30.53 -21.68
C VAL A 72 -9.32 29.04 -21.42
N ALA A 73 -9.96 28.34 -22.36
CA ALA A 73 -10.14 26.88 -22.33
C ALA A 73 -8.81 26.09 -22.24
N ASN A 74 -7.68 26.68 -22.62
CA ASN A 74 -6.37 26.03 -22.53
C ASN A 74 -5.68 26.21 -21.18
N GLN A 75 -6.16 27.11 -20.32
CA GLN A 75 -5.57 27.36 -19.02
C GLN A 75 -5.79 26.19 -18.07
N ASP A 76 -4.73 25.82 -17.33
CA ASP A 76 -4.80 24.72 -16.37
C ASP A 76 -5.78 25.01 -15.23
N SER A 77 -5.90 26.27 -14.78
CA SER A 77 -6.87 26.70 -13.77
C SER A 77 -8.30 26.38 -14.20
N VAL A 78 -8.68 26.80 -15.40
CA VAL A 78 -10.05 26.62 -15.93
C VAL A 78 -10.40 25.15 -16.09
N LYS A 79 -9.44 24.33 -16.51
CA LYS A 79 -9.64 22.88 -16.59
C LYS A 79 -9.71 22.23 -15.20
N ALA A 80 -8.94 22.72 -14.23
CA ALA A 80 -9.04 22.27 -12.85
C ALA A 80 -10.41 22.62 -12.25
N ASP A 81 -10.89 23.85 -12.46
CA ASP A 81 -12.23 24.28 -12.06
C ASP A 81 -13.32 23.41 -12.69
N LEU A 82 -13.16 23.04 -13.98
CA LEU A 82 -14.08 22.09 -14.63
C LEU A 82 -14.06 20.71 -13.96
N PHE A 83 -12.90 20.22 -13.53
CA PHE A 83 -12.81 18.98 -12.76
C PHE A 83 -13.61 19.07 -11.46
N GLU A 84 -13.40 20.13 -10.68
CA GLU A 84 -14.10 20.35 -9.41
C GLU A 84 -15.60 20.54 -9.60
N ALA A 85 -16.02 21.26 -10.65
CA ALA A 85 -17.42 21.45 -11.00
C ALA A 85 -18.12 20.12 -11.32
N ILE A 86 -17.45 19.20 -12.04
CA ILE A 86 -17.99 17.85 -12.31
C ILE A 86 -18.18 17.09 -10.99
N ILE A 87 -17.18 17.11 -10.10
CA ILE A 87 -17.29 16.46 -8.79
C ILE A 87 -18.42 17.07 -7.96
N GLY A 88 -18.55 18.40 -7.94
CA GLY A 88 -19.62 19.12 -7.23
C GLY A 88 -21.00 18.77 -7.76
N ALA A 89 -21.18 18.71 -9.07
CA ALA A 89 -22.44 18.29 -9.69
C ALA A 89 -22.83 16.86 -9.30
N ILE A 90 -21.86 15.95 -9.30
CA ILE A 90 -22.07 14.55 -8.88
C ILE A 90 -22.37 14.44 -7.39
N ALA A 91 -21.73 15.26 -6.55
CA ALA A 91 -22.00 15.30 -5.12
C ALA A 91 -23.46 15.68 -4.85
N ILE A 92 -23.96 16.69 -5.56
CA ILE A 92 -25.36 17.13 -5.46
C ILE A 92 -26.30 16.06 -6.02
N ASP A 93 -26.04 15.53 -7.23
CA ASP A 93 -26.87 14.49 -7.88
C ASP A 93 -27.00 13.21 -7.04
N SER A 94 -25.92 12.83 -6.36
CA SER A 94 -25.89 11.64 -5.52
C SER A 94 -26.42 11.84 -4.11
N GLY A 95 -26.84 13.05 -3.73
CA GLY A 95 -27.24 13.35 -2.35
C GLY A 95 -26.09 13.19 -1.36
N TRP A 96 -24.87 13.56 -1.76
CA TRP A 96 -23.63 13.42 -0.97
C TRP A 96 -23.27 11.96 -0.64
N ASP A 97 -23.59 11.00 -1.51
CA ASP A 97 -23.15 9.61 -1.34
C ASP A 97 -21.62 9.50 -1.47
N ILE A 98 -20.97 9.38 -0.31
CA ILE A 98 -19.52 9.28 -0.15
C ILE A 98 -18.95 8.08 -0.95
N LYS A 99 -19.65 6.95 -1.01
CA LYS A 99 -19.16 5.75 -1.72
C LYS A 99 -19.14 6.00 -3.22
N ARG A 100 -20.18 6.62 -3.76
CA ARG A 100 -20.28 6.97 -5.19
C ARG A 100 -19.23 8.02 -5.56
N LEU A 101 -19.10 9.07 -4.75
CA LEU A 101 -18.08 10.12 -4.93
C LEU A 101 -16.68 9.54 -4.95
N LYS A 102 -16.33 8.73 -3.95
CA LYS A 102 -15.03 8.07 -3.84
C LYS A 102 -14.69 7.24 -5.08
N ASN A 103 -15.64 6.42 -5.54
CA ASN A 103 -15.43 5.60 -6.73
C ASN A 103 -15.20 6.43 -7.99
N ILE A 104 -15.91 7.54 -8.14
CA ILE A 104 -15.76 8.42 -9.30
C ILE A 104 -14.44 9.17 -9.24
N ILE A 105 -14.06 9.71 -8.08
CA ILE A 105 -12.79 10.41 -7.87
C ILE A 105 -11.61 9.47 -8.16
N ILE A 106 -11.63 8.24 -7.64
CA ILE A 106 -10.59 7.22 -7.90
C ILE A 106 -10.42 7.00 -9.41
N LYS A 107 -11.54 6.89 -10.15
CA LYS A 107 -11.53 6.66 -11.61
C LYS A 107 -11.09 7.90 -12.39
N MET A 108 -11.59 9.08 -12.04
CA MET A 108 -11.29 10.33 -12.74
C MET A 108 -9.85 10.78 -12.52
N LEU A 109 -9.33 10.63 -11.30
CA LEU A 109 -7.93 10.88 -10.99
C LEU A 109 -7.03 9.77 -11.48
N ASP A 110 -7.54 8.55 -11.71
CA ASP A 110 -6.70 7.39 -12.04
C ASP A 110 -5.62 7.24 -10.96
N ILE A 111 -6.11 7.16 -9.70
CA ILE A 111 -5.29 7.26 -8.48
C ILE A 111 -4.21 6.18 -8.46
N GLU A 112 -4.52 4.98 -8.91
CA GLU A 112 -3.57 3.85 -8.96
C GLU A 112 -2.29 4.20 -9.73
N HIS A 113 -2.37 5.08 -10.74
CA HIS A 113 -1.19 5.52 -11.49
C HIS A 113 -0.23 6.36 -10.63
N PHE A 114 -0.72 7.15 -9.68
CA PHE A 114 0.13 7.94 -8.77
C PHE A 114 0.87 7.08 -7.76
N PHE A 115 0.29 5.92 -7.41
CA PHE A 115 0.86 5.01 -6.42
C PHE A 115 1.73 3.90 -7.02
N LYS A 116 1.84 3.79 -8.36
CA LYS A 116 2.71 2.78 -9.01
C LYS A 116 4.19 2.93 -8.63
N ASP A 117 4.66 4.15 -8.43
CA ASP A 117 6.06 4.46 -8.11
C ASP A 117 6.28 4.82 -6.64
N VAL A 118 5.20 4.91 -5.86
CA VAL A 118 5.28 5.10 -4.41
C VAL A 118 5.50 3.72 -3.81
N ASP A 119 6.71 3.47 -3.32
CA ASP A 119 7.01 2.24 -2.61
C ASP A 119 6.23 2.21 -1.28
N CYS A 120 5.05 1.61 -1.30
CA CYS A 120 4.21 1.38 -0.12
C CYS A 120 4.78 0.28 0.78
N ARG A 121 5.87 -0.40 0.36
CA ARG A 121 6.51 -1.46 1.14
C ARG A 121 7.24 -0.81 2.31
N GLU A 122 7.07 -1.35 3.50
CA GLU A 122 7.85 -0.95 4.67
C GLU A 122 9.35 -1.03 4.39
N LYS A 123 10.12 -0.09 4.94
CA LYS A 123 11.55 0.06 4.64
C LYS A 123 12.21 -1.15 5.28
N ARG A 124 12.90 -1.97 4.47
CA ARG A 124 13.70 -3.11 4.94
C ARG A 124 14.51 -2.67 6.18
N PRO A 125 14.19 -3.14 7.39
CA PRO A 125 14.95 -2.75 8.57
C PRO A 125 16.38 -3.29 8.43
N ASP A 126 17.41 -2.54 8.83
CA ASP A 126 18.81 -3.03 8.78
C ASP A 126 19.03 -4.34 9.56
N LYS A 127 18.12 -4.65 10.49
CA LYS A 127 18.04 -5.91 11.23
C LYS A 127 17.64 -7.12 10.36
N PHE A 128 17.22 -6.90 9.12
CA PHE A 128 16.71 -7.92 8.20
C PHE A 128 17.82 -8.73 7.54
N LYS A 129 18.41 -9.61 8.34
CA LYS A 129 19.41 -10.58 7.91
C LYS A 129 18.98 -11.97 8.36
N LEU A 130 19.40 -13.00 7.62
CA LEU A 130 19.15 -14.40 7.95
C LEU A 130 19.50 -14.73 9.41
N GLU A 131 20.53 -14.08 9.96
CA GLU A 131 20.98 -14.27 11.34
C GLU A 131 19.93 -13.88 12.39
N ASN A 132 19.13 -12.84 12.13
CA ASN A 132 18.17 -12.24 13.06
C ASN A 132 16.70 -12.54 12.72
N ALA A 133 16.44 -13.21 11.58
CA ALA A 133 15.09 -13.44 11.05
C ALA A 133 14.09 -14.01 12.06
N ILE A 134 14.51 -14.94 12.93
CA ILE A 134 13.63 -15.51 13.97
C ILE A 134 13.21 -14.44 14.99
N ASN A 135 14.15 -13.60 15.41
CA ASN A 135 13.89 -12.54 16.40
C ASN A 135 13.02 -11.45 15.79
N THR A 136 13.31 -11.04 14.56
CA THR A 136 12.48 -10.06 13.83
C THR A 136 11.05 -10.55 13.67
N LEU A 137 10.84 -11.80 13.24
CA LEU A 137 9.49 -12.37 13.11
C LEU A 137 8.76 -12.48 14.46
N LYS A 138 9.51 -12.73 15.54
CA LYS A 138 8.95 -12.74 16.90
C LYS A 138 8.55 -11.34 17.37
N GLU A 139 9.38 -10.33 17.14
CA GLU A 139 9.07 -8.93 17.46
C GLU A 139 7.80 -8.45 16.73
N LEU A 140 7.63 -8.82 15.45
CA LEU A 140 6.40 -8.53 14.69
C LEU A 140 5.16 -9.20 15.30
N ALA A 141 5.30 -10.45 15.76
CA ALA A 141 4.21 -11.16 16.42
C ALA A 141 3.83 -10.53 17.77
N GLU A 142 4.81 -10.09 18.55
CA GLU A 142 4.59 -9.41 19.84
C GLU A 142 3.93 -8.03 19.67
N ARG A 143 4.17 -7.34 18.55
CA ARG A 143 3.47 -6.10 18.17
C ARG A 143 2.04 -6.32 17.69
N GLY A 144 1.63 -7.56 17.46
CA GLY A 144 0.30 -7.92 16.98
C GLY A 144 0.11 -7.80 15.46
N GLU A 145 1.21 -7.69 14.70
CA GLU A 145 1.17 -7.62 13.23
C GLU A 145 0.95 -9.02 12.61
N CYS A 146 1.41 -10.07 13.29
CA CYS A 146 1.17 -11.45 12.92
C CYS A 146 0.96 -12.35 14.16
N SER A 147 0.52 -13.59 13.94
CA SER A 147 0.46 -14.58 15.01
C SER A 147 1.86 -15.08 15.38
N MET A 148 2.01 -15.62 16.59
CA MET A 148 3.24 -16.32 16.97
C MET A 148 3.59 -17.42 15.95
N PRO A 149 4.83 -17.44 15.41
CA PRO A 149 5.22 -18.38 14.37
C PRO A 149 5.36 -19.79 14.91
N ILE A 150 4.76 -20.77 14.22
CA ILE A 150 4.84 -22.19 14.54
C ILE A 150 5.84 -22.86 13.61
N TYR A 151 6.85 -23.52 14.18
CA TYR A 151 7.90 -24.18 13.41
C TYR A 151 7.80 -25.70 13.52
N GLN A 152 7.81 -26.38 12.37
CA GLN A 152 7.87 -27.83 12.26
C GLN A 152 9.17 -28.21 11.56
N ILE A 153 10.08 -28.88 12.28
CA ILE A 153 11.40 -29.28 11.76
C ILE A 153 11.38 -30.79 11.48
N SER A 154 12.00 -31.22 10.39
CA SER A 154 12.14 -32.64 10.07
C SER A 154 12.94 -33.38 11.15
N GLU A 155 12.48 -34.59 11.50
CA GLU A 155 13.19 -35.45 12.47
C GLU A 155 14.48 -36.01 11.90
N LYS A 156 14.49 -36.28 10.59
CA LYS A 156 15.62 -36.82 9.83
C LYS A 156 16.14 -35.78 8.83
N PRO A 157 17.46 -35.72 8.59
CA PRO A 157 18.03 -34.91 7.54
C PRO A 157 17.78 -35.55 6.17
N ILE A 158 17.58 -34.71 5.16
CA ILE A 158 17.62 -35.04 3.75
C ILE A 158 19.10 -35.10 3.36
N ILE A 159 19.55 -36.21 2.78
CA ILE A 159 20.93 -36.37 2.32
C ILE A 159 20.94 -36.07 0.83
N ASP A 160 21.78 -35.13 0.38
CA ASP A 160 21.97 -34.85 -1.04
C ASP A 160 22.91 -35.86 -1.71
N ASN A 161 23.02 -35.77 -3.04
CA ASN A 161 23.88 -36.66 -3.83
C ASN A 161 25.38 -36.58 -3.47
N ASN A 162 25.79 -35.55 -2.71
CA ASN A 162 27.16 -35.34 -2.25
C ASN A 162 27.35 -35.79 -0.79
N GLY A 163 26.35 -36.45 -0.19
CA GLY A 163 26.38 -36.92 1.20
C GLY A 163 26.17 -35.80 2.23
N LYS A 164 25.82 -34.58 1.82
CA LYS A 164 25.59 -33.45 2.72
C LYS A 164 24.18 -33.53 3.30
N GLN A 165 24.10 -33.28 4.60
CA GLN A 165 22.84 -33.30 5.34
C GLN A 165 22.13 -31.96 5.30
N TRP A 166 20.84 -32.00 5.00
CA TRP A 166 19.94 -30.86 4.93
C TRP A 166 18.73 -31.08 5.83
N TRP A 167 18.46 -30.13 6.70
CA TRP A 167 17.30 -30.10 7.55
C TRP A 167 16.21 -29.26 6.89
N HIS A 168 14.98 -29.74 6.95
CA HIS A 168 13.82 -29.03 6.45
C HIS A 168 13.02 -28.45 7.62
N CYS A 169 12.58 -27.20 7.50
CA CYS A 169 11.72 -26.56 8.47
C CYS A 169 10.57 -25.85 7.77
N ARG A 170 9.35 -26.16 8.18
CA ARG A 170 8.15 -25.42 7.79
C ARG A 170 7.81 -24.40 8.86
N CYS A 171 7.59 -23.15 8.47
CA CYS A 171 7.10 -22.08 9.34
C CYS A 171 5.66 -21.74 8.95
N ASN A 172 4.77 -21.69 9.92
CA ASN A 172 3.39 -21.26 9.75
C ASN A 172 3.14 -19.99 10.56
N VAL A 173 2.62 -18.96 9.91
CA VAL A 173 2.26 -17.68 10.52
C VAL A 173 0.99 -17.15 9.87
N ASN A 174 0.11 -16.58 10.70
CA ASN A 174 -1.06 -15.86 10.24
C ASN A 174 -0.74 -14.37 10.25
N PHE A 175 -0.82 -13.72 9.10
CA PHE A 175 -0.77 -12.26 9.04
C PHE A 175 -2.16 -11.70 9.17
N ARG A 176 -2.28 -10.58 9.89
CA ARG A 176 -3.53 -9.85 9.99
C ARG A 176 -3.73 -9.10 8.68
N ASN A 177 -4.53 -9.68 7.78
CA ASN A 177 -4.83 -9.03 6.52
C ASN A 177 -5.94 -7.98 6.76
N LEU A 178 -5.53 -6.71 6.83
CA LEU A 178 -6.45 -5.58 7.02
C LEU A 178 -7.39 -5.38 5.82
N GLN A 179 -7.03 -5.88 4.62
CA GLN A 179 -7.78 -5.68 3.38
C GLN A 179 -8.99 -6.62 3.23
N TRP A 180 -9.01 -7.77 3.92
CA TRP A 180 -10.05 -8.80 3.76
C TRP A 180 -10.81 -9.13 5.05
N MET A 181 -10.56 -8.41 6.15
CA MET A 181 -11.09 -8.72 7.49
C MET A 181 -10.95 -10.21 7.86
N GLY A 182 -9.87 -10.86 7.43
CA GLY A 182 -9.65 -12.29 7.58
C GLY A 182 -8.20 -12.62 7.93
N LEU A 183 -8.00 -13.71 8.67
CA LEU A 183 -6.67 -14.29 8.86
C LEU A 183 -6.29 -15.05 7.60
N TRP A 184 -5.13 -14.76 7.02
CA TRP A 184 -4.54 -15.61 5.98
C TRP A 184 -3.36 -16.38 6.57
N THR A 185 -3.46 -17.71 6.50
CA THR A 185 -2.41 -18.62 6.96
C THR A 185 -1.36 -18.78 5.88
N LYS A 186 -0.16 -18.28 6.15
CA LYS A 186 0.98 -18.43 5.26
C LYS A 186 1.90 -19.51 5.80
N TYR A 187 2.28 -20.45 4.93
CA TYR A 187 3.31 -21.42 5.23
C TYR A 187 4.52 -21.21 4.30
N THR A 188 5.71 -21.31 4.87
CA THR A 188 6.98 -21.23 4.13
C THR A 188 7.88 -22.38 4.52
N GLU A 189 8.81 -22.72 3.63
CA GLU A 189 9.73 -23.84 3.80
C GLU A 189 11.17 -23.35 3.72
N GLY A 190 11.95 -23.64 4.76
CA GLY A 190 13.36 -23.31 4.86
C GLY A 190 14.22 -24.56 4.94
N TYR A 191 15.33 -24.53 4.21
CA TYR A 191 16.32 -25.61 4.19
C TYR A 191 17.65 -25.10 4.77
N GLY A 192 18.39 -25.95 5.45
CA GLY A 192 19.72 -25.60 5.95
C GLY A 192 20.53 -26.79 6.44
N THR A 193 21.84 -26.63 6.55
CA THR A 193 22.76 -27.68 7.01
C THR A 193 22.62 -28.05 8.48
N SER A 194 21.80 -27.32 9.24
CA SER A 194 21.44 -27.63 10.62
C SER A 194 19.98 -27.28 10.89
N LYS A 195 19.36 -27.91 11.91
CA LYS A 195 18.01 -27.56 12.37
C LYS A 195 17.85 -26.06 12.66
N LYS A 196 18.87 -25.45 13.27
CA LYS A 196 18.90 -24.01 13.60
C LYS A 196 18.91 -23.15 12.34
N LEU A 197 19.69 -23.53 11.33
CA LEU A 197 19.78 -22.80 10.07
C LEU A 197 18.48 -22.94 9.25
N ALA A 198 17.91 -24.15 9.17
CA ALA A 198 16.62 -24.39 8.51
C ALA A 198 15.50 -23.53 9.11
N LYS A 199 15.45 -23.44 10.45
CA LYS A 199 14.50 -22.58 11.17
C LYS A 199 14.69 -21.09 10.84
N LYS A 200 15.94 -20.61 10.81
CA LYS A 200 16.26 -19.22 10.43
C LYS A 200 15.83 -18.93 8.99
N MET A 201 16.09 -19.87 8.08
CA MET A 201 15.71 -19.74 6.67
C MET A 201 14.19 -19.68 6.50
N ALA A 202 13.44 -20.53 7.20
CA ALA A 202 11.98 -20.52 7.13
C ALA A 202 11.40 -19.16 7.59
N ALA A 203 11.92 -18.62 8.70
CA ALA A 203 11.56 -17.28 9.20
C ALA A 203 11.96 -16.17 8.22
N TYR A 204 13.15 -16.26 7.62
CA TYR A 204 13.63 -15.29 6.64
C TYR A 204 12.74 -15.26 5.39
N ILE A 205 12.33 -16.44 4.89
CA ILE A 205 11.44 -16.53 3.73
C ILE A 205 10.07 -15.93 4.06
N VAL A 206 9.50 -16.20 5.24
CA VAL A 206 8.25 -15.54 5.69
C VAL A 206 8.37 -14.03 5.56
N LEU A 207 9.49 -13.51 6.07
CA LEU A 207 9.72 -12.09 6.10
C LEU A 207 9.93 -11.52 4.68
N CYS A 208 10.72 -12.18 3.82
CA CYS A 208 10.92 -11.75 2.43
C CYS A 208 9.59 -11.65 1.70
N ASP A 209 8.76 -12.67 1.89
CA ASP A 209 7.43 -12.77 1.34
C ASP A 209 6.46 -11.71 1.87
N HIS A 210 6.57 -11.32 3.14
CA HIS A 210 5.77 -10.27 3.75
C HIS A 210 6.11 -8.88 3.17
N TYR A 211 7.41 -8.62 2.98
CA TYR A 211 7.91 -7.33 2.45
C TYR A 211 8.03 -7.29 0.92
N GLY A 212 7.68 -8.37 0.21
CA GLY A 212 7.82 -8.46 -1.25
C GLY A 212 9.27 -8.40 -1.74
N LEU A 213 10.22 -8.89 -0.93
CA LEU A 213 11.65 -8.88 -1.23
C LEU A 213 12.08 -10.21 -1.89
N PRO A 214 13.03 -10.16 -2.83
CA PRO A 214 13.63 -11.38 -3.37
C PRO A 214 14.41 -12.13 -2.27
N ASN A 215 14.30 -13.47 -2.27
CA ASN A 215 15.12 -14.30 -1.39
C ASN A 215 16.55 -14.40 -1.95
N GLU A 216 17.50 -13.74 -1.28
CA GLU A 216 18.92 -13.71 -1.65
C GLU A 216 19.62 -15.08 -1.56
N TYR A 217 18.99 -16.06 -0.92
CA TYR A 217 19.51 -17.43 -0.74
C TYR A 217 18.78 -18.47 -1.58
N LYS A 218 17.97 -18.02 -2.55
CA LYS A 218 17.31 -18.90 -3.51
C LYS A 218 18.21 -19.05 -4.73
N ASN A 219 18.81 -20.23 -4.89
CA ASN A 219 19.39 -20.68 -6.16
C ASN A 219 18.29 -21.27 -7.03
#